data_AF-A0A2U1D716-F1
#
_entry.id   AF-A0A2U1D716-F1
#
_cell.length_a   1.000
_cell.length_b   1.000
_cell.length_c   1.000
_cell.angle_alpha   90.00
_cell.angle_beta   90.00
_cell.angle_gamma   90.00
#
_symmetry.space_group_name_H-M   'P 1'
#
loop_
_entity.id
_entity.type
_entity.pdbx_description
1 polymer ?
#
loop_
_entity_poly.entity_id
_entity_poly.type
_entity_poly.pdbx_seq_one_letter_code
_entity_poly.pdbx_strand_id
1 'polypeptide(L)'
;MPTKRSQLMYQHITSVTMKILQTVPFSKLSIKQICDIADINRNTFYRHFHDKYDLMNAILSVTFKQFFEHVDLDTFKASPFSILQDLQMNQYIDILDFQLQDTEFKKIFDTAVFKHLFKLSDDPEFIWTLGEIYVVSIWNQQRKHPYDTAEGYRILDEIIRTKRFPTD
;
A
#
# COMPACT_ATOMS: atom_id res chain seq x y z
N MET A 1 1.10 -25.90 -12.58
CA MET A 1 2.10 -24.90 -12.14
C MET A 1 2.29 -23.87 -13.26
N PRO A 2 2.40 -22.56 -12.95
CA PRO A 2 2.63 -21.54 -13.98
C PRO A 2 3.99 -21.74 -14.65
N THR A 3 4.06 -21.52 -15.96
CA THR A 3 5.31 -21.63 -16.72
C THR A 3 6.24 -20.45 -16.42
N LYS A 4 7.56 -20.60 -16.59
CA LYS A 4 8.54 -19.51 -16.44
C LYS A 4 8.16 -18.28 -17.28
N ARG A 5 7.67 -18.50 -18.51
CA ARG A 5 7.18 -17.43 -19.40
C ARG A 5 5.95 -16.71 -18.84
N SER A 6 5.04 -17.44 -18.20
CA SER A 6 3.87 -16.88 -17.52
C SER A 6 4.26 -15.99 -16.34
N GLN A 7 5.23 -16.43 -15.53
CA GLN A 7 5.76 -15.63 -14.41
C GLN A 7 6.44 -14.34 -14.87
N LEU A 8 7.26 -14.39 -15.93
CA LEU A 8 7.89 -13.20 -16.51
C LEU A 8 6.86 -12.21 -17.04
N MET A 9 5.79 -12.69 -17.67
CA MET A 9 4.70 -11.83 -18.14
C MET A 9 3.93 -11.18 -16.98
N TYR A 10 3.66 -11.93 -15.91
CA TYR A 10 3.08 -11.39 -14.68
C TYR A 10 3.94 -10.24 -14.13
N GLN A 11 5.25 -10.45 -13.99
CA GLN A 11 6.20 -9.43 -13.49
C GLN A 11 6.30 -8.22 -14.42
N HIS A 12 6.22 -8.43 -15.73
CA HIS A 12 6.25 -7.35 -16.72
C HIS A 12 5.01 -6.45 -16.59
N ILE A 13 3.82 -7.05 -16.50
CA ILE A 13 2.56 -6.31 -16.33
C ILE A 13 2.54 -5.52 -15.02
N THR A 14 2.97 -6.13 -13.90
CA THR A 14 3.01 -5.43 -12.61
C THR A 14 4.02 -4.28 -12.60
N SER A 15 5.21 -4.49 -13.19
CA SER A 15 6.25 -3.46 -13.31
C SER A 15 5.80 -2.27 -14.14
N VAL A 16 5.19 -2.51 -15.31
CA VAL A 16 4.62 -1.44 -16.15
C VAL A 16 3.52 -0.68 -15.41
N THR A 17 2.66 -1.39 -14.70
CA THR A 17 1.56 -0.79 -13.93
C THR A 17 2.09 0.13 -12.84
N MET A 18 3.12 -0.28 -12.09
CA MET A 18 3.76 0.54 -11.07
C MET A 18 4.35 1.84 -11.65
N LYS A 19 4.93 1.79 -12.85
CA LYS A 19 5.42 3.00 -13.54
C LYS A 19 4.30 3.97 -13.90
N ILE A 20 3.15 3.46 -14.36
CA ILE A 20 2.00 4.30 -14.70
C ILE A 20 1.45 5.00 -13.43
N LEU A 21 1.39 4.27 -12.32
CA LEU A 21 0.88 4.77 -11.04
C LEU A 21 1.73 5.86 -10.40
N GLN A 22 2.95 6.09 -10.89
CA GLN A 22 3.75 7.26 -10.46
C GLN A 22 3.09 8.59 -10.82
N THR A 23 2.23 8.61 -11.85
CA THR A 23 1.67 9.87 -12.38
C THR A 23 0.17 9.80 -12.68
N VAL A 24 -0.41 8.60 -12.75
CA VAL A 24 -1.82 8.39 -13.05
C VAL A 24 -2.54 7.84 -11.81
N PRO A 25 -3.57 8.53 -11.28
CA PRO A 25 -4.39 8.00 -10.20
C PRO A 25 -5.04 6.67 -10.59
N PHE A 26 -5.10 5.72 -9.66
CA PHE A 26 -5.64 4.37 -9.90
C PHE A 26 -7.05 4.37 -10.50
N SER A 27 -7.92 5.30 -10.08
CA SER A 27 -9.28 5.42 -10.64
C SER A 27 -9.25 5.67 -12.16
N LYS A 28 -8.25 6.39 -12.66
CA LYS A 28 -8.05 6.72 -14.08
C LYS A 28 -7.26 5.68 -14.86
N LEU A 29 -6.63 4.71 -14.19
CA LEU A 29 -5.89 3.64 -14.85
C LEU A 29 -6.84 2.75 -15.65
N SER A 30 -6.51 2.52 -16.92
CA SER A 30 -7.24 1.60 -17.79
C SER A 30 -6.40 0.40 -18.22
N ILE A 31 -7.07 -0.75 -18.42
CA ILE A 31 -6.44 -1.95 -18.99
C ILE A 31 -5.83 -1.66 -20.36
N LYS A 32 -6.46 -0.76 -21.14
CA LYS A 32 -5.93 -0.31 -22.43
C LYS A 32 -4.55 0.33 -22.27
N GLN A 33 -4.41 1.32 -21.39
CA GLN A 33 -3.12 1.97 -21.15
C GLN A 33 -2.04 0.99 -20.69
N ILE A 34 -2.40 0.05 -19.80
CA ILE A 34 -1.46 -1.00 -19.35
C ILE A 34 -1.00 -1.85 -20.55
N CYS A 35 -1.94 -2.32 -21.38
CA CYS A 35 -1.64 -3.14 -22.55
C CYS A 35 -0.78 -2.39 -23.58
N ASP A 36 -1.12 -1.12 -23.84
CA ASP A 36 -0.41 -0.27 -24.80
C ASP A 36 1.03 0.00 -24.35
N ILE A 37 1.26 0.27 -23.06
CA ILE A 37 2.61 0.55 -22.52
C ILE A 37 3.42 -0.75 -22.34
N ALA A 38 2.75 -1.86 -21.97
CA ALA A 38 3.41 -3.15 -21.82
C ALA A 38 3.69 -3.86 -23.15
N ASP A 39 3.20 -3.32 -24.27
CA ASP A 39 3.28 -3.93 -25.61
C ASP A 39 2.69 -5.36 -25.64
N ILE A 40 1.46 -5.49 -25.16
CA ILE A 40 0.73 -6.77 -25.12
C ILE A 40 -0.72 -6.64 -25.58
N ASN A 41 -1.26 -7.73 -26.14
CA ASN A 41 -2.68 -7.82 -26.44
C ASN A 41 -3.51 -7.94 -25.14
N ARG A 42 -4.75 -7.43 -25.13
CA ARG A 42 -5.68 -7.57 -23.99
C ARG A 42 -5.88 -9.02 -23.55
N ASN A 43 -5.95 -9.96 -24.50
CA ASN A 43 -6.06 -11.38 -24.18
C ASN A 43 -4.85 -11.88 -23.35
N THR A 44 -3.66 -11.29 -23.55
CA THR A 44 -2.51 -11.59 -22.70
C THR A 44 -2.71 -11.10 -21.29
N PHE A 45 -3.18 -9.86 -21.11
CA PHE A 45 -3.53 -9.32 -19.78
C PHE A 45 -4.53 -10.23 -19.06
N TYR A 46 -5.63 -10.60 -19.73
CA TYR A 46 -6.70 -11.41 -19.15
C TYR A 46 -6.32 -12.86 -18.83
N ARG A 47 -5.15 -13.34 -19.29
CA ARG A 47 -4.60 -14.63 -18.82
C ARG A 47 -3.98 -14.53 -17.42
N HIS A 48 -3.66 -13.33 -16.96
CA HIS A 48 -3.00 -13.09 -15.68
C HIS A 48 -3.89 -12.39 -14.66
N PHE A 49 -4.75 -11.48 -15.11
CA PHE A 49 -5.59 -10.66 -14.24
C PHE A 49 -7.00 -10.51 -14.80
N HIS A 50 -8.01 -10.62 -13.95
CA HIS A 50 -9.40 -10.40 -14.36
C HIS A 50 -9.66 -8.95 -14.77
N ASP A 51 -9.13 -8.00 -14.00
CA ASP A 51 -9.28 -6.56 -14.19
C ASP A 51 -8.16 -5.78 -13.47
N LYS A 52 -8.26 -4.44 -13.43
CA LYS A 52 -7.28 -3.59 -12.75
C LYS A 52 -7.28 -3.75 -11.23
N TYR A 53 -8.38 -4.19 -10.62
CA TYR A 53 -8.48 -4.40 -9.18
C TYR A 53 -7.79 -5.68 -8.77
N ASP A 54 -7.99 -6.76 -9.53
CA ASP A 54 -7.29 -8.03 -9.33
C ASP A 54 -5.76 -7.83 -9.44
N LEU A 55 -5.32 -7.11 -10.47
CA LEU A 55 -3.92 -6.70 -10.63
C LEU A 55 -3.40 -5.91 -9.42
N MET A 56 -4.14 -4.89 -8.97
CA MET A 56 -3.70 -4.07 -7.83
C MET A 56 -3.62 -4.89 -6.54
N ASN A 57 -4.60 -5.76 -6.27
CA ASN A 57 -4.57 -6.68 -5.14
C ASN A 57 -3.34 -7.60 -5.19
N ALA A 58 -2.96 -8.07 -6.38
CA ALA A 58 -1.77 -8.88 -6.59
C ALA A 58 -0.49 -8.08 -6.24
N ILE A 59 -0.37 -6.84 -6.74
CA ILE A 59 0.75 -5.95 -6.45
C ILE A 59 0.87 -5.68 -4.94
N LEU A 60 -0.22 -5.26 -4.29
CA LEU A 60 -0.25 -4.97 -2.85
C LEU A 60 0.07 -6.21 -2.01
N SER A 61 -0.44 -7.37 -2.40
CA SER A 61 -0.17 -8.63 -1.69
C SER A 61 1.32 -8.99 -1.69
N VAL A 62 1.99 -8.87 -2.84
CA VAL A 62 3.44 -9.10 -2.93
C VAL A 62 4.20 -8.05 -2.13
N THR A 63 3.81 -6.78 -2.28
CA THR A 63 4.47 -5.64 -1.61
C THR A 63 4.37 -5.76 -0.10
N PHE A 64 3.17 -5.98 0.45
CA PHE A 64 2.98 -6.13 1.89
C PHE A 64 3.60 -7.39 2.44
N LYS A 65 3.58 -8.51 1.70
CA LYS A 65 4.30 -9.69 2.14
C LYS A 65 5.78 -9.36 2.34
N GLN A 66 6.44 -8.74 1.36
CA GLN A 66 7.85 -8.36 1.46
C GLN A 66 8.08 -7.35 2.59
N PHE A 67 7.16 -6.40 2.74
CA PHE A 67 7.23 -5.35 3.75
C PHE A 67 7.15 -5.92 5.17
N PHE A 68 6.20 -6.83 5.42
CA PHE A 68 5.93 -7.37 6.75
C PHE A 68 6.71 -8.66 7.09
N GLU A 69 7.44 -9.26 6.14
CA GLU A 69 8.14 -10.55 6.33
C GLU A 69 9.19 -10.50 7.46
N HIS A 70 9.82 -9.35 7.68
CA HIS A 70 10.90 -9.18 8.65
C HIS A 70 10.58 -8.12 9.71
N VAL A 71 9.30 -7.79 9.89
CA VAL A 71 8.89 -6.75 10.84
C VAL A 71 8.96 -7.29 12.25
N ASP A 72 9.75 -6.62 13.08
CA ASP A 72 9.74 -6.82 14.52
C ASP A 72 8.45 -6.23 15.10
N LEU A 73 7.62 -7.08 15.72
CA LEU A 73 6.29 -6.68 16.19
C LEU A 73 6.36 -5.71 17.36
N ASP A 74 7.38 -5.78 18.21
CA ASP A 74 7.52 -4.86 19.34
C ASP A 74 7.90 -3.45 18.84
N THR A 75 8.81 -3.37 17.87
CA THR A 75 9.15 -2.13 17.16
C THR A 75 7.94 -1.57 16.44
N PHE A 76 7.18 -2.40 15.72
CA PHE A 76 5.96 -1.97 15.02
C PHE A 76 4.90 -1.45 15.99
N LYS A 77 4.64 -2.12 17.12
CA LYS A 77 3.70 -1.63 18.14
C LYS A 77 4.11 -0.26 18.69
N ALA A 78 5.41 -0.05 18.89
CA ALA A 78 5.92 1.19 19.45
C ALA A 78 5.89 2.37 18.47
N SER A 79 6.07 2.13 17.17
CA SER A 79 6.18 3.18 16.15
C SER A 79 5.72 2.69 14.77
N PRO A 80 4.41 2.42 14.58
CA PRO A 80 3.89 1.74 13.40
C PRO A 80 3.98 2.56 12.10
N PHE A 81 4.11 3.89 12.17
CA PHE A 81 4.27 4.73 10.98
C PHE A 81 5.75 4.91 10.60
N SER A 82 6.68 4.86 11.56
CA SER A 82 8.12 4.90 11.30
C SER A 82 8.64 3.77 10.41
N ILE A 83 7.96 2.63 10.42
CA ILE A 83 8.35 1.47 9.62
C ILE A 83 8.31 1.73 8.10
N LEU A 84 7.57 2.76 7.67
CA LEU A 84 7.58 3.23 6.28
C LEU A 84 8.93 3.85 5.87
N GLN A 85 9.76 4.29 6.83
CA GLN A 85 11.09 4.84 6.60
C GLN A 85 12.20 3.78 6.63
N ASP A 86 12.09 2.80 7.52
CA ASP A 86 13.16 1.84 7.78
C ASP A 86 13.31 0.79 6.67
N LEU A 87 12.28 0.63 5.85
CA LEU A 87 12.26 -0.28 4.72
C LEU A 87 12.65 0.53 3.48
N GLN A 88 13.69 0.08 2.75
CA GLN A 88 14.34 0.72 1.57
C GLN A 88 13.39 1.03 0.38
N MET A 89 12.30 1.75 0.66
CA MET A 89 11.12 1.92 -0.17
C MET A 89 10.91 3.39 -0.52
N ASN A 90 11.91 4.26 -0.32
CA ASN A 90 11.82 5.69 -0.67
C ASN A 90 11.28 5.91 -2.09
N GLN A 91 11.61 5.03 -3.05
CA GLN A 91 11.11 5.10 -4.43
C GLN A 91 9.60 4.83 -4.59
N TYR A 92 8.94 4.28 -3.57
CA TYR A 92 7.51 3.94 -3.55
C TYR A 92 6.71 4.86 -2.61
N ILE A 93 7.35 5.58 -1.69
CA ILE A 93 6.69 6.51 -0.78
C ILE A 93 5.92 7.57 -1.57
N ASP A 94 6.55 8.18 -2.56
CA ASP A 94 5.89 9.20 -3.41
C ASP A 94 4.69 8.62 -4.18
N ILE A 95 4.80 7.37 -4.66
CA ILE A 95 3.70 6.68 -5.34
C ILE A 95 2.58 6.43 -4.35
N LEU A 96 2.89 5.96 -3.15
CA LEU A 96 1.92 5.68 -2.12
C LEU A 96 1.17 6.94 -1.70
N ASP A 97 1.89 8.01 -1.37
CA ASP A 97 1.29 9.29 -0.96
C ASP A 97 0.41 9.87 -2.07
N PHE A 98 0.87 9.82 -3.32
CA PHE A 98 0.09 10.24 -4.49
C PHE A 98 -1.18 9.41 -4.65
N GLN A 99 -1.08 8.08 -4.55
CA GLN A 99 -2.22 7.17 -4.75
C GLN A 99 -3.18 7.15 -3.56
N LEU A 100 -2.75 7.45 -2.34
CA LEU A 100 -3.64 7.55 -1.17
C LEU A 100 -4.64 8.71 -1.28
N GLN A 101 -4.37 9.70 -2.15
CA GLN A 101 -5.33 10.75 -2.52
C GLN A 101 -6.47 10.22 -3.42
N ASP A 102 -6.28 9.07 -4.07
CA ASP A 102 -7.30 8.42 -4.89
C ASP A 102 -8.20 7.52 -4.00
N THR A 103 -9.49 7.87 -3.93
CA THR A 103 -10.45 7.18 -3.05
C THR A 103 -10.62 5.69 -3.40
N GLU A 104 -10.44 5.32 -4.67
CA GLU A 104 -10.58 3.94 -5.13
C GLU A 104 -9.37 3.12 -4.73
N PHE A 105 -8.15 3.65 -4.95
CA PHE A 105 -6.91 3.04 -4.46
C PHE A 105 -6.94 2.87 -2.95
N LYS A 106 -7.32 3.93 -2.22
CA LYS A 106 -7.36 3.94 -0.75
C LYS A 106 -8.18 2.78 -0.19
N LYS A 107 -9.37 2.52 -0.74
CA LYS A 107 -10.23 1.40 -0.27
C LYS A 107 -9.53 0.04 -0.42
N ILE A 108 -8.83 -0.15 -1.54
CA ILE A 108 -8.10 -1.39 -1.82
C ILE A 108 -6.88 -1.49 -0.91
N PHE A 109 -6.14 -0.40 -0.75
CA PHE A 109 -4.99 -0.30 0.13
C PHE A 109 -5.37 -0.61 1.58
N ASP A 110 -6.37 0.08 2.14
CA ASP A 110 -6.85 -0.13 3.51
C ASP A 110 -7.23 -1.60 3.72
N THR A 111 -8.02 -2.17 2.80
CA THR A 111 -8.43 -3.58 2.88
C THR A 111 -7.22 -4.52 2.86
N ALA A 112 -6.26 -4.27 1.98
CA ALA A 112 -5.09 -5.13 1.81
C ALA A 112 -4.09 -5.01 2.97
N VAL A 113 -3.86 -3.81 3.50
CA VAL A 113 -2.97 -3.58 4.65
C VAL A 113 -3.58 -4.16 5.92
N PHE A 114 -4.87 -3.94 6.19
CA PHE A 114 -5.54 -4.58 7.34
C PHE A 114 -5.46 -6.09 7.24
N LYS A 115 -5.78 -6.67 6.07
CA LYS A 115 -5.69 -8.12 5.88
C LYS A 115 -4.27 -8.68 6.10
N HIS A 116 -3.22 -7.91 5.85
CA HIS A 116 -1.85 -8.32 6.15
C HIS A 116 -1.52 -8.15 7.63
N LEU A 117 -1.79 -6.98 8.20
CA LEU A 117 -1.53 -6.67 9.59
C LEU A 117 -2.22 -7.68 10.52
N PHE A 118 -3.51 -7.98 10.29
CA PHE A 118 -4.25 -8.98 11.07
C PHE A 118 -3.66 -10.39 11.04
N LYS A 119 -2.79 -10.71 10.07
CA LYS A 119 -2.13 -12.03 9.99
C LYS A 119 -0.79 -12.07 10.73
N LEU A 120 -0.28 -10.92 11.18
CA LEU A 120 1.03 -10.86 11.82
C LEU A 120 0.98 -11.36 13.27
N SER A 121 -0.14 -11.15 13.96
CA SER A 121 -0.34 -11.62 15.32
C SER A 121 -1.81 -11.64 15.70
N ASP A 122 -2.20 -12.64 16.51
CA ASP A 122 -3.51 -12.74 17.17
C ASP A 122 -3.50 -12.12 18.59
N ASP A 123 -2.38 -11.50 18.99
CA ASP A 123 -2.23 -10.85 20.28
C ASP A 123 -3.24 -9.69 20.45
N PRO A 124 -4.02 -9.65 21.55
CA PRO A 124 -5.02 -8.59 21.75
C PRO A 124 -4.44 -7.17 21.77
N GLU A 125 -3.24 -6.97 22.32
CA GLU A 125 -2.59 -5.64 22.37
C GLU A 125 -2.20 -5.17 20.97
N PHE A 126 -1.69 -6.09 20.14
CA PHE A 126 -1.45 -5.83 18.73
C PHE A 126 -2.74 -5.48 17.98
N ILE A 127 -3.84 -6.21 18.20
CA ILE A 127 -5.15 -5.90 17.56
C ILE A 127 -5.62 -4.49 17.95
N TRP A 128 -5.46 -4.09 19.21
CA TRP A 128 -5.76 -2.72 19.63
C TRP A 128 -4.90 -1.69 18.90
N THR A 129 -3.60 -1.96 18.74
CA THR A 129 -2.69 -1.11 17.98
C THR A 129 -3.18 -0.92 16.53
N LEU A 130 -3.72 -1.96 15.88
CA LEU A 130 -4.31 -1.83 14.54
C LEU A 130 -5.49 -0.86 14.50
N GLY A 131 -6.33 -0.88 15.53
CA GLY A 131 -7.42 0.08 15.68
C GLY A 131 -6.92 1.51 15.83
N GLU A 132 -5.85 1.72 16.59
CA GLU A 132 -5.23 3.03 16.79
C GLU A 132 -4.61 3.56 15.49
N ILE A 133 -3.87 2.71 14.77
CA ILE A 133 -3.34 3.03 13.43
C ILE A 133 -4.47 3.45 12.50
N TYR A 134 -5.60 2.72 12.51
CA TYR A 134 -6.75 3.06 11.68
C TYR A 134 -7.30 4.44 12.01
N VAL A 135 -7.57 4.71 13.29
CA VAL A 135 -8.15 5.97 13.75
C VAL A 135 -7.23 7.14 13.44
N VAL A 136 -5.93 7.00 13.71
CA VAL A 136 -4.93 8.05 13.41
C VAL A 136 -4.80 8.27 11.89
N SER A 137 -4.83 7.21 11.09
CA SER A 137 -4.79 7.32 9.62
C SER A 137 -6.00 8.06 9.06
N ILE A 138 -7.20 7.73 9.54
CA ILE A 138 -8.45 8.40 9.13
C ILE A 138 -8.44 9.86 9.57
N TRP A 139 -8.03 10.15 10.81
CA TRP A 139 -7.89 11.51 11.30
C TRP A 139 -6.93 12.33 10.43
N ASN A 140 -5.75 11.79 10.12
CA ASN A 140 -4.74 12.46 9.32
C ASN A 140 -5.29 12.84 7.93
N GLN A 141 -6.06 11.93 7.31
CA GLN A 141 -6.66 12.13 5.99
C GLN A 141 -7.80 13.17 5.98
N GLN A 142 -8.46 13.40 7.11
CA GLN A 142 -9.49 14.44 7.21
C GLN A 142 -8.92 15.84 7.41
N ARG A 143 -7.61 15.96 7.65
CA ARG A 143 -6.94 17.26 7.76
C ARG A 143 -6.94 17.96 6.39
N LYS A 144 -7.01 19.29 6.43
CA LYS A 144 -6.81 20.14 5.23
C LYS A 144 -5.44 19.90 4.59
N HIS A 145 -4.44 19.64 5.43
CA HIS A 145 -3.09 19.27 5.05
C HIS A 145 -2.70 18.01 5.83
N PRO A 146 -2.92 16.81 5.26
CA PRO A 146 -2.46 15.56 5.85
C PRO A 146 -0.95 15.57 6.02
N TYR A 147 -0.48 15.00 7.11
CA TYR A 147 0.92 14.64 7.30
C TYR A 147 1.28 13.54 6.31
N ASP A 148 2.32 13.75 5.51
CA ASP A 148 2.83 12.74 4.59
C ASP A 148 3.51 11.58 5.34
N THR A 149 3.77 10.50 4.60
CA THR A 149 4.44 9.31 5.16
C THR A 149 5.96 9.46 5.22
N ALA A 150 6.53 10.49 4.58
CA ALA A 150 7.96 10.75 4.49
C ALA A 150 8.53 11.44 5.74
N GLU A 151 7.92 12.54 6.17
CA GLU A 151 8.36 13.42 7.25
C GLU A 151 7.32 13.51 8.36
N GLY A 152 6.04 13.43 8.00
CA GLY A 152 4.90 13.55 8.90
C GLY A 152 4.68 12.36 9.84
N TYR A 153 5.28 11.20 9.55
CA TYR A 153 5.08 9.95 10.30
C TYR A 153 5.37 10.08 11.79
N ARG A 154 6.36 10.90 12.20
CA ARG A 154 6.74 11.08 13.61
C ARG A 154 5.60 11.64 14.45
N ILE A 155 4.80 12.52 13.86
CA ILE A 155 3.63 13.11 14.53
C ILE A 155 2.57 12.02 14.70
N LEU A 156 2.39 11.15 13.71
CA LEU A 156 1.42 10.05 13.78
C LEU A 156 1.82 9.03 14.86
N ASP A 157 3.09 8.67 14.94
CA ASP A 157 3.62 7.82 16.02
C ASP A 157 3.50 8.50 17.39
N GLU A 158 3.72 9.81 17.48
CA GLU A 158 3.53 10.56 18.72
C GLU A 158 2.08 10.55 19.19
N ILE A 159 1.10 10.64 18.28
CA ILE A 159 -0.32 10.53 18.60
C ILE A 159 -0.62 9.14 19.18
N ILE A 160 -0.10 8.07 18.56
CA ILE A 160 -0.28 6.70 19.07
C ILE A 160 0.34 6.56 20.46
N ARG A 161 1.55 7.07 20.67
CA ARG A 161 2.26 6.96 21.95
C ARG A 161 1.60 7.76 23.07
N THR A 162 1.16 8.98 22.78
CA THR A 162 0.62 9.91 23.78
C THR A 162 -0.90 9.82 23.95
N LYS A 163 -1.59 9.16 23.01
CA LYS A 163 -3.06 9.15 22.87
C LYS A 163 -3.65 10.57 22.80
N ARG A 164 -2.94 11.52 22.19
CA ARG A 164 -3.35 12.92 22.05
C ARG A 164 -3.15 13.41 20.63
N PHE A 165 -4.17 14.08 20.09
CA PHE A 165 -4.04 14.80 18.83
C PHE A 165 -3.35 16.15 19.05
N PRO A 166 -2.51 16.62 18.12
CA PRO A 166 -1.95 17.95 18.19
C PRO A 166 -3.07 19.00 18.14
N THR A 167 -2.93 20.05 18.95
CA THR A 167 -3.75 21.26 18.85
C THR A 167 -3.22 22.08 17.67
N ASP A 168 -4.11 22.37 16.70
CA ASP A 168 -3.80 23.22 15.54
C ASP A 168 -3.35 24.64 15.93
#